data_AF-A0A961E5K7-F1
#
_entry.id   AF-A0A961E5K7-F1
#
_cell.length_a   1.000
_cell.length_b   1.000
_cell.length_c   1.000
_cell.angle_alpha   90.00
_cell.angle_beta   90.00
_cell.angle_gamma   90.00
#
_symmetry.space_group_name_H-M   'P 1'
#
loop_
_entity.id
_entity.type
_entity.pdbx_description
1 polymer ?
#
loop_
_entity_poly.entity_id
_entity_poly.type
_entity_poly.pdbx_seq_one_letter_code
_entity_poly.pdbx_strand_id
1 'polypeptide(L)' 'MRVLVIGSGAREHALLLALRRDPQVEHLAVAPGNAGTAAVAEQHDVDVTSAEAVTGLAKRIGADLVVIGPDLPLV' A
#
# COMPACT_ATOMS: atom_id res chain seq x y z
N MET A 1 -10.09 -9.00 -4.96
CA MET A 1 -8.65 -8.66 -5.07
C MET A 1 -8.19 -7.87 -3.85
N ARG A 2 -7.06 -8.27 -3.25
CA ARG A 2 -6.42 -7.62 -2.10
C ARG A 2 -5.25 -6.78 -2.60
N VAL A 3 -5.28 -5.47 -2.38
CA VAL A 3 -4.26 -4.54 -2.89
C VAL A 3 -3.48 -3.92 -1.73
N LEU A 4 -2.15 -3.95 -1.83
CA LEU A 4 -1.24 -3.26 -0.92
C LEU A 4 -0.57 -2.08 -1.64
N VAL A 5 -0.74 -0.87 -1.11
CA VAL A 5 -0.03 0.32 -1.58
C VAL A 5 1.12 0.65 -0.64
N ILE A 6 2.33 0.77 -1.17
CA ILE A 6 3.51 1.18 -0.41
C ILE A 6 3.70 2.68 -0.54
N GLY A 7 3.82 3.38 0.58
CA GLY A 7 4.07 4.83 0.67
C GLY A 7 3.13 5.53 1.66
N SER A 8 3.35 6.84 1.81
CA SER A 8 2.66 7.69 2.78
C SER A 8 2.37 9.09 2.24
N GLY A 9 2.47 9.30 0.93
CA GLY A 9 2.27 10.59 0.29
C GLY A 9 0.84 10.84 -0.18
N ALA A 10 0.63 12.02 -0.76
CA ALA A 10 -0.66 12.38 -1.37
C ALA A 10 -0.95 11.54 -2.62
N ARG A 11 0.09 11.09 -3.35
CA ARG A 11 -0.04 10.20 -4.50
C ARG A 11 -0.69 8.88 -4.10
N GLU A 12 -0.22 8.27 -3.02
CA GLU A 12 -0.75 6.99 -2.54
C GLU A 12 -2.18 7.15 -2.02
N HIS A 13 -2.50 8.27 -1.36
CA HIS A 13 -3.89 8.57 -0.98
C HIS A 13 -4.80 8.65 -2.21
N ALA A 14 -4.40 9.35 -3.27
CA ALA A 14 -5.19 9.42 -4.50
C ALA A 14 -5.40 8.03 -5.14
N LEU A 15 -4.36 7.18 -5.15
CA LEU A 15 -4.46 5.81 -5.63
C LEU A 15 -5.46 4.98 -4.81
N LEU A 16 -5.39 5.05 -3.47
CA LEU A 16 -6.33 4.34 -2.59
C LEU A 16 -7.78 4.78 -2.83
N LEU A 17 -8.03 6.08 -3.04
CA LEU A 17 -9.37 6.60 -3.35
C LEU A 17 -9.90 6.09 -4.68
N ALA A 18 -9.03 5.94 -5.68
CA ALA A 18 -9.40 5.38 -6.97
C ALA A 18 -9.67 3.87 -6.87
N LEU A 19 -8.75 3.11 -6.25
CA LEU A 19 -8.85 1.65 -6.07
C LEU A 19 -10.10 1.26 -5.26
N ARG A 20 -10.49 2.04 -4.27
CA ARG A 20 -11.71 1.79 -3.46
C ARG A 20 -13.00 1.81 -4.27
N ARG A 21 -12.99 2.42 -5.47
CA ARG A 21 -14.17 2.49 -6.35
C ARG A 21 -14.30 1.28 -7.28
N ASP A 22 -13.28 0.44 -7.37
CA ASP A 22 -13.30 -0.74 -8.21
C ASP A 22 -14.02 -1.89 -7.50
N PRO A 23 -15.11 -2.45 -8.07
CA PRO A 23 -15.85 -3.56 -7.45
C PRO A 23 -15.04 -4.86 -7.34
N GLN A 24 -13.92 -5.00 -8.04
CA GLN A 24 -13.04 -6.17 -7.92
C GLN A 24 -12.06 -6.05 -6.73
N VAL A 25 -11.91 -4.86 -6.14
CA VAL A 25 -11.05 -4.62 -4.98
C VAL A 25 -11.84 -4.89 -3.70
N GLU A 26 -11.51 -5.98 -3.03
CA GLU A 26 -12.20 -6.46 -1.82
C GLU A 26 -11.50 -5.99 -0.54
N HIS A 27 -10.20 -5.71 -0.63
CA HIS A 27 -9.40 -5.29 0.51
C HIS A 27 -8.30 -4.33 0.07
N LEU A 28 -8.13 -3.25 0.83
CA LEU A 28 -7.11 -2.23 0.61
C LEU A 28 -6.27 -2.06 1.85
N ALA A 29 -4.96 -2.20 1.67
CA ALA A 29 -3.95 -1.97 2.67
C ALA A 29 -2.95 -0.91 2.20
N VAL A 30 -2.35 -0.20 3.14
CA VAL A 30 -1.31 0.79 2.91
C VAL A 30 -0.18 0.65 3.93
N ALA A 31 1.06 0.86 3.52
CA ALA A 31 2.20 0.84 4.42
C ALA A 31 3.32 1.81 3.99
N PRO A 32 3.85 2.68 4.87
CA PRO A 32 3.41 2.91 6.25
C PRO A 32 2.13 3.75 6.34
N GLY A 33 1.70 4.40 5.26
CA GLY A 33 0.53 5.28 5.26
C GLY A 33 0.71 6.55 6.10
N ASN A 34 -0.38 7.27 6.27
CA ASN A 34 -0.54 8.43 7.13
C ASN A 34 -2.00 8.52 7.64
N ALA A 35 -2.30 9.51 8.48
CA ALA A 35 -3.64 9.71 9.05
C ALA A 35 -4.76 9.80 7.98
N GLY A 36 -4.47 10.37 6.81
CA GLY A 36 -5.41 10.44 5.70
C GLY A 36 -5.65 9.08 5.04
N THR A 37 -4.60 8.31 4.75
CA THR A 37 -4.74 6.99 4.13
C THR A 37 -5.38 5.96 5.07
N ALA A 38 -5.19 6.09 6.39
CA ALA A 38 -5.81 5.23 7.39
C ALA A 38 -7.35 5.33 7.42
N ALA A 39 -7.95 6.41 6.92
CA ALA A 39 -9.40 6.53 6.73
C ALA A 39 -9.92 5.74 5.51
N VAL A 40 -9.01 5.32 4.62
CA VAL A 40 -9.35 4.70 3.32
C VAL A 40 -8.94 3.23 3.25
N ALA A 41 -7.85 2.84 3.91
CA ALA A 41 -7.26 1.51 3.85
C ALA A 41 -6.71 1.06 5.22
N GLU A 42 -6.55 -0.25 5.40
CA GLU A 42 -5.88 -0.81 6.58
C GLU A 42 -4.41 -0.40 6.58
N GLN A 43 -3.94 0.19 7.67
CA GLN A 43 -2.57 0.68 7.77
C GLN A 43 -1.67 -0.34 8.46
N HIS A 44 -0.49 -0.58 7.88
CA HIS A 44 0.56 -1.41 8.47
C HIS A 44 1.89 -0.68 8.49
N ASP A 45 2.76 -1.03 9.44
CA ASP A 45 4.14 -0.58 9.43
C ASP A 45 5.01 -1.46 8.53
N VAL A 46 5.90 -0.81 7.78
CA VAL A 46 6.95 -1.48 7.01
C VAL A 46 8.12 -0.54 6.79
N ASP A 47 9.33 -1.09 6.82
CA ASP A 47 10.49 -0.41 6.24
C ASP A 47 10.41 -0.52 4.72
N VAL A 48 10.04 0.58 4.07
CA VAL A 48 9.89 0.65 2.61
C VAL A 48 11.21 0.48 1.86
N THR A 49 12.35 0.67 2.54
CA THR A 49 13.69 0.48 1.95
C THR A 49 14.12 -0.98 1.94
N SER A 50 13.44 -1.84 2.70
CA SER A 50 13.70 -3.28 2.75
C SER A 50 12.74 -4.04 1.83
N ALA A 51 13.25 -4.50 0.69
CA ALA A 51 12.50 -5.36 -0.23
C ALA A 51 11.99 -6.64 0.45
N GLU A 52 12.76 -7.20 1.39
CA GLU A 52 12.34 -8.35 2.17
C GLU A 52 11.17 -8.02 3.10
N ALA A 53 11.20 -6.87 3.79
CA ALA A 53 10.11 -6.45 4.66
C ALA A 53 8.81 -6.21 3.87
N VAL A 54 8.90 -5.53 2.72
CA VAL A 54 7.77 -5.29 1.82
C VAL A 54 7.20 -6.60 1.29
N THR A 55 8.06 -7.51 0.83
CA THR A 55 7.63 -8.83 0.31
C THR A 55 7.02 -9.69 1.41
N GLY A 56 7.57 -9.65 2.63
CA GLY A 56 7.04 -10.35 3.79
C GLY A 56 5.66 -9.82 4.18
N LEU A 57 5.47 -8.49 4.16
CA LEU A 57 4.17 -7.88 4.42
C LEU A 57 3.14 -8.27 3.35
N ALA A 58 3.49 -8.17 2.07
CA ALA A 58 2.61 -8.56 0.97
C ALA A 58 2.13 -10.01 1.11
N LYS A 59 3.04 -10.94 1.46
CA LYS A 59 2.70 -12.34 1.71
C LYS A 59 1.77 -12.52 2.91
N ARG A 60 2.02 -11.81 4.03
CA ARG A 60 1.15 -11.89 5.23
C ARG A 60 -0.26 -11.36 4.96
N ILE A 61 -0.37 -10.27 4.20
CA ILE A 61 -1.65 -9.70 3.79
C ILE A 61 -2.35 -10.60 2.77
N GLY A 62 -1.61 -11.43 2.03
CA GLY A 62 -2.12 -12.15 0.87
C GLY A 62 -2.47 -11.18 -0.26
N ALA A 63 -1.61 -10.19 -0.51
CA ALA A 63 -1.85 -9.19 -1.55
C ALA A 63 -1.72 -9.82 -2.95
N ASP A 64 -2.73 -9.63 -3.77
CA ASP A 64 -2.74 -10.03 -5.18
C ASP A 64 -1.99 -9.00 -6.06
N LEU A 65 -2.01 -7.74 -5.63
CA LEU A 65 -1.35 -6.62 -6.29
C LEU A 65 -0.64 -5.76 -5.25
N VAL A 66 0.63 -5.41 -5.54
CA VAL A 66 1.40 -4.44 -4.77
C VAL A 66 1.72 -3.24 -5.65
N VAL A 67 1.36 -2.04 -5.19
CA VAL A 67 1.65 -0.77 -5.88
C VAL A 67 2.76 -0.05 -5.12
N ILE A 68 3.92 0.11 -5.74
CA ILE A 68 5.05 0.81 -5.16
C ILE A 68 4.93 2.31 -5.44
N GLY A 69 4.64 3.07 -4.39
CA GLY A 69 4.54 4.52 -4.42
C GLY A 69 5.90 5.23 -4.33
N PRO A 70 6.71 5.06 -3.27
CA PRO A 70 7.86 5.91 -3.03
C PRO A 70 8.94 5.76 -4.12
N ASP A 71 9.44 6.91 -4.58
CA ASP A 71 10.61 6.97 -5.43
C ASP A 71 11.86 6.89 -4.53
N LEU A 72 12.30 5.67 -4.24
CA LEU A 72 13.58 5.44 -3.56
C LEU A 72 14.73 5.68 -4.55
N PRO A 73 15.93 6.10 -4.08
CA PRO A 73 17.10 6.18 -4.94
C PRO A 73 17.33 4.84 -5.63
N LEU A 74 17.39 4.84 -6.96
CA LEU A 74 17.85 3.69 -7.72
C LEU A 74 19.37 3.59 -7.48
N VAL A 75 19.78 2.66 -6.61
CA VAL A 75 21.20 2.32 -6.41
C VAL A 75 21.71 1.39 -7.50
#